data_AF-A0A525CLN7-F1
#
_entry.id   AF-A0A525CLN7-F1
#
_cell.length_a   1.000
_cell.length_b   1.000
_cell.length_c   1.000
_cell.angle_alpha   90.00
_cell.angle_beta   90.00
_cell.angle_gamma   90.00
#
_symmetry.space_group_name_H-M   'P 1'
#
loop_
_entity.id
_entity.type
_entity.pdbx_description
1 polymer ?
#
loop_
_entity_poly.entity_id
_entity_poly.type
_entity_poly.pdbx_seq_one_letter_code
_entity_poly.pdbx_strand_id
1 'polypeptide(L)'
;MCPYTYPRVAIRQGNGGVTPVITSWPDEKGVQVFELGLEVSPGVEHLPEWIEPLGKIIRDLGWTQWCLNSDSVSKVLNRYITEALTAFGDAFFEHYTDDSVVLVQVGLQREAVAHSVFAWEERFKHVRFDNQYDFDTMENSPAEPKRKRSRFSLFKGLPKQRAT
;
A
#
# COMPACT_ATOMS: atom_id res chain seq x y z
N MET A 1 -7.92 2.72 7.75
CA MET A 1 -7.64 1.24 7.75
C MET A 1 -7.33 0.79 6.32
N CYS A 2 -6.44 -0.20 6.07
CA CYS A 2 -6.20 -0.71 4.70
C CYS A 2 -7.42 -1.51 4.19
N PRO A 3 -8.05 -1.14 3.05
CA PRO A 3 -9.17 -1.91 2.50
C PRO A 3 -8.74 -3.31 2.06
N TYR A 4 -9.61 -4.31 2.21
CA TYR A 4 -9.31 -5.71 1.90
C TYR A 4 -9.04 -5.99 0.41
N THR A 5 -9.45 -5.09 -0.47
CA THR A 5 -9.20 -5.18 -1.92
C THR A 5 -7.77 -4.78 -2.30
N TYR A 6 -6.99 -4.22 -1.37
CA TYR A 6 -5.62 -3.80 -1.60
C TYR A 6 -4.66 -4.80 -0.92
N PRO A 7 -3.73 -5.41 -1.66
CA PRO A 7 -2.69 -6.21 -1.04
C PRO A 7 -1.86 -5.33 -0.09
N ARG A 8 -1.42 -5.93 1.01
CA ARG A 8 -0.69 -5.24 2.07
C ARG A 8 0.82 -5.40 1.87
N VAL A 9 1.56 -4.38 2.24
CA VAL A 9 3.03 -4.41 2.31
C VAL A 9 3.42 -4.11 3.75
N ALA A 10 4.13 -5.04 4.37
CA ALA A 10 4.66 -4.92 5.72
C ALA A 10 6.16 -5.18 5.71
N ILE A 11 6.92 -4.35 6.41
CA ILE A 11 8.36 -4.54 6.59
C ILE A 11 8.58 -5.21 7.95
N ARG A 12 9.37 -6.28 7.99
CA ARG A 12 9.60 -7.10 9.17
C ARG A 12 11.09 -7.18 9.47
N GLN A 13 11.44 -7.33 10.74
CA GLN A 13 12.82 -7.54 11.16
C GLN A 13 13.23 -8.97 10.78
N GLY A 14 14.31 -9.10 10.03
CA GLY A 14 14.92 -10.37 9.62
C GLY A 14 16.37 -10.50 10.10
N ASN A 15 16.98 -11.65 9.85
CA ASN A 15 18.36 -11.97 10.27
C ASN A 15 19.42 -11.59 9.21
N GLY A 16 19.14 -10.58 8.40
CA GLY A 16 20.01 -10.10 7.31
C GLY A 16 19.51 -10.46 5.90
N GLY A 17 19.86 -9.61 4.93
CA GLY A 17 19.41 -9.74 3.54
C GLY A 17 17.97 -9.28 3.31
N VAL A 18 17.41 -9.61 2.14
CA VAL A 18 16.04 -9.25 1.75
C VAL A 18 15.26 -10.53 1.43
N THR A 19 14.30 -10.87 2.29
CA THR A 19 13.49 -12.08 2.12
C THR A 19 12.01 -11.74 2.00
N PRO A 20 11.41 -11.88 0.80
CA PRO A 20 9.97 -11.70 0.62
C PRO A 20 9.19 -12.93 1.06
N VAL A 21 8.14 -12.70 1.83
CA VAL A 21 7.17 -13.72 2.24
C VAL A 21 5.78 -13.26 1.83
N ILE A 22 5.10 -14.04 0.98
CA ILE A 22 3.70 -13.80 0.63
C ILE A 22 2.82 -14.64 1.55
N THR A 23 1.93 -13.97 2.27
CA THR A 23 0.89 -14.62 3.07
C THR A 23 -0.48 -14.26 2.53
N SER A 24 -1.43 -15.19 2.69
CA SER A 24 -2.81 -14.99 2.25
C SER A 24 -3.78 -15.61 3.23
N TRP A 25 -4.84 -14.89 3.59
CA TRP A 25 -5.90 -15.37 4.49
C TRP A 25 -7.25 -14.73 4.13
N PRO A 26 -8.39 -15.37 4.45
CA PRO A 26 -9.71 -14.76 4.28
C PRO A 26 -9.97 -13.71 5.37
N ASP A 27 -10.67 -12.63 5.03
CA ASP A 27 -11.22 -11.68 5.99
C ASP A 27 -12.51 -12.19 6.65
N GLU A 28 -13.11 -11.40 7.54
CA GLU A 28 -14.37 -11.73 8.23
C GLU A 28 -15.57 -11.94 7.28
N LYS A 29 -15.48 -11.43 6.05
CA LYS A 29 -16.50 -11.54 5.00
C LYS A 29 -16.15 -12.62 3.96
N GLY A 30 -15.06 -13.36 4.16
CA GLY A 30 -14.57 -14.40 3.24
C GLY A 30 -13.81 -13.87 2.02
N VAL A 31 -13.47 -12.58 1.97
CA VAL A 31 -12.64 -11.99 0.90
C VAL A 31 -11.18 -12.37 1.13
N GLN A 32 -10.53 -12.88 0.08
CA GLN A 32 -9.12 -13.26 0.14
C GLN A 32 -8.23 -12.02 0.23
N VAL A 33 -7.44 -11.93 1.30
CA VAL A 33 -6.42 -10.89 1.52
C VAL A 33 -5.05 -11.45 1.19
N PHE A 34 -4.17 -10.60 0.67
CA PHE A 34 -2.76 -10.89 0.39
C PHE A 34 -1.88 -9.87 1.10
N GLU A 35 -0.73 -10.33 1.60
CA GLU A 35 0.30 -9.48 2.20
C GLU A 35 1.69 -9.93 1.72
N LEU A 36 2.50 -8.94 1.34
CA LEU A 36 3.95 -9.06 1.21
C LEU A 36 4.58 -8.62 2.53
N GLY A 37 5.11 -9.59 3.27
CA GLY A 37 6.05 -9.35 4.35
C GLY A 37 7.47 -9.34 3.81
N LEU A 38 8.16 -8.19 3.85
CA LEU A 38 9.57 -8.12 3.49
C LEU A 38 10.43 -8.15 4.77
N GLU A 39 11.14 -9.25 4.97
CA GLU A 39 12.09 -9.39 6.08
C GLU A 39 13.43 -8.77 5.69
N VAL A 40 13.92 -7.84 6.52
CA VAL A 40 15.11 -7.03 6.25
C VAL A 40 15.92 -6.77 7.52
N SER A 41 17.19 -6.37 7.36
CA SER A 41 18.01 -5.87 8.46
C SER A 41 17.36 -4.62 9.10
N PRO A 42 17.16 -4.57 10.44
CA PRO A 42 16.58 -3.42 11.11
C PRO A 42 17.55 -2.25 11.17
N GLY A 43 17.04 -1.02 11.16
CA GLY A 43 17.84 0.21 11.22
C GLY A 43 17.78 1.02 9.92
N VAL A 44 17.91 2.35 10.03
CA VAL A 44 17.84 3.27 8.89
C VAL A 44 19.07 3.18 8.00
N GLU A 45 20.21 2.83 8.57
CA GLU A 45 21.47 2.57 7.89
C GLU A 45 21.38 1.44 6.85
N HIS A 46 20.44 0.51 7.03
CA HIS A 46 20.21 -0.62 6.13
C HIS A 46 19.12 -0.35 5.10
N LEU A 47 18.42 0.79 5.16
CA LEU A 47 17.34 1.14 4.22
C LEU A 47 17.75 1.00 2.73
N PRO A 48 18.96 1.44 2.29
CA PRO A 48 19.39 1.29 0.90
C PRO A 48 19.50 -0.17 0.44
N GLU A 49 19.68 -1.13 1.36
CA GLU A 49 19.88 -2.55 1.02
C GLU A 49 18.59 -3.21 0.50
N TRP A 50 17.42 -2.67 0.85
CA TRP A 50 16.14 -3.32 0.60
C TRP A 50 15.09 -2.46 -0.08
N ILE A 51 15.33 -1.16 -0.23
CA ILE A 51 14.36 -0.25 -0.84
C ILE A 51 14.14 -0.52 -2.34
N GLU A 52 15.22 -0.69 -3.11
CA GLU A 52 15.14 -1.05 -4.53
C GLU A 52 14.57 -2.46 -4.72
N PRO A 53 15.03 -3.50 -3.97
CA PRO A 53 14.39 -4.81 -3.99
C PRO A 53 12.90 -4.78 -3.71
N LEU A 54 12.42 -3.99 -2.74
CA LEU A 54 11.00 -3.86 -2.44
C LEU A 54 10.22 -3.38 -3.68
N GLY A 55 10.67 -2.28 -4.30
CA GLY A 55 10.04 -1.74 -5.50
C GLY A 55 10.02 -2.75 -6.65
N LYS A 56 11.11 -3.48 -6.86
CA LYS A 56 11.19 -4.55 -7.86
C LYS A 56 10.19 -5.67 -7.58
N ILE A 57 10.08 -6.12 -6.33
CA ILE A 57 9.17 -7.20 -5.95
C ILE A 57 7.72 -6.78 -6.16
N ILE A 58 7.33 -5.56 -5.77
CA ILE A 58 5.98 -5.02 -5.99
C ILE A 58 5.66 -4.97 -7.49
N ARG A 59 6.61 -4.51 -8.32
CA ARG A 59 6.50 -4.50 -9.78
C ARG A 59 6.32 -5.91 -10.35
N ASP A 60 7.15 -6.86 -9.94
CA ASP A 60 7.11 -8.25 -10.42
C ASP A 60 5.80 -8.95 -10.03
N LEU A 61 5.22 -8.60 -8.88
CA LEU A 61 3.88 -9.06 -8.46
C LEU A 61 2.74 -8.43 -9.27
N GLY A 62 3.02 -7.39 -10.07
CA GLY A 62 2.03 -6.67 -10.87
C GLY A 62 1.05 -5.86 -10.02
N TRP A 63 1.42 -5.48 -8.80
CA TRP A 63 0.54 -4.73 -7.89
C TRP A 63 0.52 -3.25 -8.26
N THR A 64 -0.49 -2.86 -9.04
CA THR A 64 -0.74 -1.44 -9.37
C THR A 64 -1.46 -0.68 -8.26
N GLN A 65 -1.90 -1.37 -7.21
CA GLN A 65 -2.55 -0.79 -6.03
C GLN A 65 -2.17 -1.61 -4.80
N TRP A 66 -1.74 -0.98 -3.72
CA TRP A 66 -1.34 -1.67 -2.49
C TRP A 66 -1.37 -0.74 -1.28
N CYS A 67 -1.31 -1.31 -0.07
CA CYS A 67 -1.34 -0.58 1.19
C CYS A 67 -0.07 -0.81 2.01
N LEU A 68 0.65 0.27 2.32
CA LEU A 68 1.81 0.28 3.21
C LEU A 68 1.38 0.29 4.68
N ASN A 69 1.85 -0.70 5.43
CA ASN A 69 1.75 -0.70 6.88
C ASN A 69 2.84 0.20 7.48
N SER A 70 2.48 1.45 7.80
CA SER A 70 3.40 2.47 8.31
C SER A 70 4.03 2.11 9.67
N ASP A 71 3.29 1.44 10.56
CA ASP A 71 3.80 0.97 11.86
C ASP A 71 4.95 -0.04 11.67
N SER A 72 4.85 -0.89 10.65
CA SER A 72 5.89 -1.86 10.33
C SER A 72 7.20 -1.19 9.90
N VAL A 73 7.11 -0.10 9.12
CA VAL A 73 8.26 0.74 8.72
C VAL A 73 8.90 1.39 9.95
N SER A 74 8.10 2.04 10.81
CA SER A 74 8.58 2.67 12.03
C SER A 74 9.32 1.69 12.95
N LYS A 75 8.79 0.47 13.12
CA LYS A 75 9.40 -0.58 13.94
C LYS A 75 10.73 -1.08 13.36
N VAL A 76 10.79 -1.32 12.06
CA VAL A 76 12.00 -1.83 11.42
C VAL A 76 13.10 -0.77 11.38
N LEU A 77 12.75 0.50 11.11
CA LEU A 77 13.71 1.59 11.10
C LEU A 77 14.11 2.07 12.50
N ASN A 78 13.41 1.63 13.55
CA ASN A 78 13.61 2.08 14.93
C ASN A 78 13.59 3.62 15.04
N ARG A 79 12.54 4.22 14.47
CA ARG A 79 12.32 5.66 14.38
C ARG A 79 10.85 5.99 14.64
N TYR A 80 10.56 7.23 15.05
CA TYR A 80 9.19 7.71 15.12
C TYR A 80 8.54 7.72 13.74
N ILE A 81 7.21 7.59 13.68
CA ILE A 81 6.47 7.39 12.43
C ILE A 81 6.83 8.39 11.34
N THR A 82 6.93 9.69 11.69
CA THR A 82 7.18 10.76 10.73
C THR A 82 8.58 10.64 10.16
N GLU A 83 9.57 10.39 11.02
CA GLU A 83 10.98 10.21 10.60
C GLU A 83 11.14 8.95 9.75
N ALA A 84 10.49 7.85 10.17
CA ALA A 84 10.53 6.58 9.48
C ALA A 84 9.90 6.67 8.08
N LEU A 85 8.72 7.27 7.98
CA LEU A 85 8.02 7.46 6.71
C LEU A 85 8.75 8.46 5.82
N THR A 86 9.26 9.56 6.37
CA THR A 86 10.08 10.51 5.58
C THR A 86 11.29 9.79 4.97
N ALA A 87 12.08 9.07 5.78
CA ALA A 87 13.23 8.31 5.29
C ALA A 87 12.83 7.25 4.25
N PHE A 88 11.76 6.49 4.52
CA PHE A 88 11.24 5.48 3.60
C PHE A 88 10.83 6.10 2.27
N GLY A 89 9.98 7.13 2.26
CA GLY A 89 9.48 7.71 1.02
C GLY A 89 10.57 8.42 0.23
N ASP A 90 11.50 9.09 0.91
CA ASP A 90 12.68 9.69 0.28
C ASP A 90 13.52 8.66 -0.48
N ALA A 91 13.75 7.49 0.12
CA ALA A 91 14.50 6.42 -0.54
C ALA A 91 13.65 5.66 -1.57
N PHE A 92 12.38 5.43 -1.29
CA PHE A 92 11.51 4.58 -2.13
C PHE A 92 11.11 5.29 -3.43
N PHE A 93 10.58 6.50 -3.34
CA PHE A 93 10.09 7.23 -4.51
C PHE A 93 11.22 7.81 -5.37
N GLU A 94 12.47 7.81 -4.89
CA GLU A 94 13.62 8.06 -5.75
C GLU A 94 13.78 6.98 -6.84
N HIS A 95 13.43 5.72 -6.53
CA HIS A 95 13.60 4.58 -7.44
C HIS A 95 12.30 4.02 -7.99
N TYR A 96 11.18 4.19 -7.29
CA TYR A 96 9.89 3.61 -7.63
C TYR A 96 8.98 4.64 -8.33
N THR A 97 8.98 4.60 -9.66
CA THR A 97 8.22 5.53 -10.52
C THR A 97 7.04 4.87 -11.24
N ASP A 98 6.66 3.66 -10.82
CA ASP A 98 5.59 2.89 -11.47
C ASP A 98 4.22 3.53 -11.17
N ASP A 99 3.36 3.58 -12.19
CA ASP A 99 1.99 4.09 -12.05
C ASP A 99 1.18 3.18 -11.12
N SER A 100 1.01 3.62 -9.87
CA SER A 100 0.38 2.83 -8.83
C SER A 100 -0.25 3.67 -7.74
N VAL A 101 -1.28 3.11 -7.10
CA VAL A 101 -1.92 3.70 -5.93
C VAL A 101 -1.32 3.11 -4.66
N VAL A 102 -0.62 3.94 -3.89
CA VAL A 102 -0.04 3.55 -2.60
C VAL A 102 -0.89 4.13 -1.48
N LEU A 103 -1.64 3.28 -0.78
CA LEU A 103 -2.34 3.66 0.43
C LEU A 103 -1.36 3.60 1.61
N VAL A 104 -1.34 4.63 2.46
CA VAL A 104 -0.54 4.60 3.70
C VAL A 104 -1.47 4.41 4.88
N GLN A 105 -1.23 3.37 5.67
CA GLN A 105 -1.98 3.16 6.90
C GLN A 105 -1.67 4.31 7.89
N VAL A 106 -2.68 5.05 8.33
CA VAL A 106 -2.47 6.22 9.21
C VAL A 106 -2.68 5.95 10.70
N GLY A 107 -3.61 5.04 11.05
CA GLY A 107 -3.96 4.77 12.45
C GLY A 107 -4.35 6.03 13.23
N LEU A 108 -3.95 6.11 14.50
CA LEU A 108 -4.14 7.30 15.35
C LEU A 108 -3.20 8.47 15.00
N GLN A 109 -2.26 8.26 14.08
CA GLN A 109 -1.16 9.19 13.78
C GLN A 109 -1.38 9.93 12.46
N ARG A 110 -2.65 10.19 12.10
CA ARG A 110 -3.06 10.75 10.81
C ARG A 110 -2.33 12.03 10.41
N GLU A 111 -2.23 12.99 11.31
CA GLU A 111 -1.54 14.27 11.02
C GLU A 111 -0.06 14.06 10.72
N ALA A 112 0.60 13.19 11.49
CA ALA A 112 2.02 12.87 11.32
C ALA A 112 2.29 12.15 9.98
N VAL A 113 1.42 11.21 9.59
CA VAL A 113 1.53 10.53 8.30
C VAL A 113 1.22 11.48 7.14
N ALA A 114 0.18 12.32 7.26
CA ALA A 114 -0.17 13.30 6.23
C ALA A 114 0.99 14.26 5.94
N HIS A 115 1.69 14.73 6.98
CA HIS A 115 2.87 15.57 6.81
C HIS A 115 3.96 14.88 5.98
N SER A 116 4.21 13.59 6.22
CA SER A 116 5.19 12.81 5.43
C SER A 116 4.74 12.67 3.97
N VAL A 117 3.46 12.39 3.73
CA VAL A 117 2.90 12.26 2.38
C VAL A 117 3.00 13.56 1.58
N PHE A 118 2.68 14.70 2.20
CA PHE A 118 2.81 16.00 1.54
C PHE A 118 4.28 16.34 1.24
N ALA A 119 5.20 16.01 2.15
CA ALA A 119 6.63 16.17 1.88
C ALA A 119 7.10 15.35 0.67
N TRP A 120 6.59 14.12 0.50
CA TRP A 120 6.89 13.32 -0.70
C TRP A 120 6.32 13.95 -1.98
N GLU A 121 5.09 14.46 -1.95
CA GLU A 121 4.46 15.14 -3.10
C GLU A 121 5.22 16.41 -3.52
N GLU A 122 5.70 17.19 -2.55
CA GLU A 122 6.53 18.38 -2.80
C GLU A 122 7.88 18.01 -3.43
N ARG A 123 8.49 16.92 -2.96
CA ARG A 123 9.82 16.47 -3.40
C ARG A 123 9.81 15.76 -4.76
N PHE A 124 8.83 14.89 -4.99
CA PHE A 124 8.81 13.99 -6.16
C PHE A 124 7.68 14.37 -7.11
N LYS A 125 8.03 14.81 -8.33
CA LYS A 125 7.07 15.27 -9.34
C LYS A 125 6.05 14.20 -9.79
N HIS A 126 6.39 12.93 -9.62
CA HIS A 126 5.55 11.78 -10.00
C HIS A 126 4.69 11.26 -8.83
N VAL A 127 4.84 11.83 -7.63
CA VAL A 127 4.02 11.49 -6.46
C VAL A 127 2.96 12.57 -6.29
N ARG A 128 1.70 12.16 -6.15
CA ARG A 128 0.58 13.07 -5.91
C ARG A 128 -0.33 12.50 -4.84
N PHE A 129 -0.76 13.36 -3.92
CA PHE A 129 -1.81 13.02 -2.98
C PHE A 129 -3.17 13.17 -3.67
N ASP A 130 -4.06 12.21 -3.43
CA ASP A 130 -5.39 12.22 -4.01
C ASP A 130 -6.45 11.85 -2.97
N ASN A 131 -7.35 12.81 -2.70
CA ASN A 131 -8.45 12.69 -1.76
C ASN A 131 -9.41 11.54 -2.09
N GLN A 132 -9.47 11.06 -3.33
CA GLN A 132 -10.33 9.93 -3.69
C GLN A 132 -9.92 8.62 -2.99
N TYR A 133 -8.68 8.55 -2.49
CA TYR A 133 -8.14 7.39 -1.77
C TYR A 133 -8.03 7.63 -0.25
N ASP A 134 -8.61 8.72 0.27
CA ASP A 134 -8.68 8.99 1.70
C ASP A 134 -9.91 8.34 2.35
N PHE A 135 -9.80 7.03 2.61
CA PHE A 135 -10.89 6.20 3.12
C PHE A 135 -11.36 6.59 4.53
N ASP A 136 -10.47 7.12 5.37
CA ASP A 136 -10.82 7.50 6.75
C ASP A 136 -11.73 8.75 6.78
N THR A 137 -11.62 9.66 5.80
CA THR A 137 -12.54 10.80 5.66
C THR A 137 -13.87 10.38 5.01
N MET A 138 -13.84 9.37 4.15
CA MET A 138 -15.04 8.83 3.50
C MET A 138 -15.96 8.07 4.48
N GLU A 139 -15.39 7.38 5.48
CA GLU A 139 -16.19 6.68 6.51
C GLU A 139 -16.80 7.64 7.55
N ASN A 140 -16.25 8.84 7.72
CA ASN A 140 -16.72 9.87 8.66
C ASN A 140 -17.65 10.93 8.05
N SER A 141 -17.94 10.87 6.74
CA SER A 141 -18.94 11.75 6.15
C SER A 141 -20.35 11.36 6.59
N PRO A 142 -21.15 12.26 7.22
CA PRO A 142 -22.53 11.96 7.54
C PRO A 142 -23.26 11.60 6.24
N ALA A 143 -23.79 10.38 6.21
CA ALA A 143 -24.39 9.79 5.04
C ALA A 143 -25.45 10.73 4.43
N GLU A 144 -25.14 11.33 3.28
CA GLU A 144 -26.21 11.65 2.34
C GLU A 144 -26.90 10.33 1.94
N PRO A 145 -28.24 10.26 1.95
CA PRO A 145 -28.95 9.03 1.66
C PRO A 145 -28.70 8.64 0.20
N LYS A 146 -27.75 7.73 -0.04
CA LYS A 146 -27.50 7.15 -1.36
C LYS A 146 -28.73 6.34 -1.77
N ARG A 147 -29.60 7.01 -2.54
CA ARG A 147 -30.66 6.44 -3.37
C ARG A 147 -30.15 5.14 -4.02
N LYS A 148 -30.96 4.07 -3.92
CA LYS A 148 -30.81 2.84 -4.71
C LYS A 148 -30.52 3.19 -6.17
N ARG A 149 -29.26 3.07 -6.61
CA ARG A 149 -28.92 3.13 -8.04
C ARG A 149 -28.74 1.70 -8.55
N SER A 150 -29.54 1.39 -9.55
CA SER A 150 -29.56 0.13 -10.28
C SER A 150 -28.21 -0.17 -10.93
N ARG A 151 -27.93 -1.48 -11.00
CA ARG A 151 -26.86 -2.20 -11.70
C ARG A 151 -26.31 -1.55 -12.97
N PHE A 152 -25.01 -1.70 -13.19
CA PHE A 152 -24.46 -2.22 -14.46
C PHE A 152 -23.30 -3.18 -14.15
N SER A 153 -23.45 -4.44 -14.56
CA SER A 153 -22.43 -5.49 -14.51
C SER A 153 -21.94 -5.72 -15.94
N LEU A 154 -20.64 -5.62 -16.19
CA LEU A 154 -20.06 -6.01 -17.49
C LEU A 154 -19.73 -7.50 -17.44
N PHE A 155 -20.53 -8.32 -18.15
CA PHE A 155 -20.23 -9.72 -18.42
C PHE A 155 -19.46 -9.83 -19.74
N LYS A 156 -18.36 -10.58 -19.75
CA LYS A 156 -17.70 -11.02 -20.99
C LYS A 156 -18.31 -12.37 -21.40
N GLY A 157 -19.19 -12.35 -22.39
CA GLY A 157 -19.76 -13.56 -22.99
C GLY A 157 -18.73 -14.23 -23.90
N LEU A 158 -18.43 -15.51 -23.65
CA LEU A 158 -17.77 -16.36 -24.65
C LEU A 158 -18.83 -16.89 -25.64
N PRO A 159 -18.55 -16.89 -26.96
CA PRO A 159 -19.51 -17.35 -27.96
C PRO A 159 -19.76 -18.86 -27.86
N LYS A 160 -21.03 -19.26 -27.94
CA LYS A 160 -21.44 -20.67 -28.14
C LYS A 160 -20.90 -21.16 -29.48
N GLN A 161 -20.01 -22.16 -29.46
CA GLN A 161 -19.75 -22.97 -30.66
C GLN A 161 -21.02 -23.78 -30.97
N ARG A 162 -21.52 -23.67 -32.21
CA ARG A 162 -22.52 -24.60 -32.75
C ARG A 162 -21.79 -25.87 -33.17
N ALA A 163 -22.21 -27.00 -32.61
CA ALA A 163 -21.93 -28.31 -33.17
C ALA A 163 -22.66 -28.44 -34.52
N THR A 164 -21.95 -28.98 -35.50
CA THR A 164 -22.52 -29.54 -36.73
C THR A 164 -22.51 -31.03 -36.60
#